data_AF-A0A351KFL3-F1
#
_entry.id   AF-A0A351KFL3-F1
#
_cell.length_a   1.000
_cell.length_b   1.000
_cell.length_c   1.000
_cell.angle_alpha   90.00
_cell.angle_beta   90.00
_cell.angle_gamma   90.00
#
_symmetry.space_group_name_H-M   'P 1'
#
loop_
_entity.id
_entity.type
_entity.pdbx_description
1 polymer ?
#
loop_
_entity_poly.entity_id
_entity_poly.type
_entity_poly.pdbx_seq_one_letter_code
_entity_poly.pdbx_strand_id
1 'polypeptide(L)'
;QTIYEKPENMFVAGFIGSPQMNFTDAKIVKEGNNLFVTFGKEKLPIPADKAKVIEDAGYEGKEVVFGIRPEHMNDDAKFMEEHKDSTISAKIEVMEHMGPETFLYFVCEGTNMVARVEPTT
;
A
#
# COMPACT_ATOMS: atom_id res chain seq x y z
N GLN A 1 -0.97 -1.79 21.00
CA GLN A 1 -1.16 -2.33 19.64
C GLN A 1 -2.06 -1.45 18.78
N THR A 2 -3.17 -0.90 19.30
CA THR A 2 -4.13 -0.09 18.52
C THR A 2 -3.54 1.09 17.76
N ILE A 3 -2.55 1.81 18.32
CA ILE A 3 -1.92 2.98 17.67
C ILE A 3 -1.19 2.60 16.37
N TYR A 4 -0.62 1.38 16.30
CA TYR A 4 0.10 0.90 15.12
C TYR A 4 -0.85 0.47 14.00
N GLU A 5 -1.86 -0.32 14.38
CA GLU A 5 -2.82 -0.95 13.46
C GLU A 5 -3.92 0.01 12.98
N LYS A 6 -4.30 0.96 13.83
CA LYS A 6 -5.36 1.95 13.59
C LYS A 6 -4.84 3.33 13.97
N PRO A 7 -3.88 3.88 13.21
CA PRO A 7 -3.36 5.21 13.47
C PRO A 7 -4.45 6.26 13.25
N GLU A 8 -4.59 7.20 14.17
CA GLU A 8 -5.62 8.26 14.11
C GLU A 8 -5.39 9.26 12.97
N ASN A 9 -4.13 9.44 12.55
CA ASN A 9 -3.76 10.39 11.51
C ASN A 9 -2.41 10.02 10.86
N MET A 10 -2.06 10.72 9.78
CA MET A 10 -0.83 10.50 9.01
C MET A 10 0.45 10.70 9.84
N PHE A 11 0.44 11.62 10.81
CA PHE A 11 1.60 11.82 11.68
C PHE A 11 1.86 10.57 12.54
N VAL A 12 0.82 10.02 13.16
CA VAL A 12 0.92 8.77 13.94
C VAL A 12 1.31 7.60 13.02
N ALA A 13 0.66 7.50 11.85
CA ALA A 13 0.91 6.43 10.89
C ALA A 13 2.35 6.43 10.35
N GLY A 14 2.90 7.60 10.05
CA GLY A 14 4.27 7.77 9.54
C GLY A 14 5.35 7.72 10.61
N PHE A 15 5.03 8.11 11.86
CA PHE A 15 6.01 8.13 12.94
C PHE A 15 6.18 6.77 13.64
N ILE A 16 5.09 6.00 13.77
CA ILE A 16 5.09 4.75 14.53
C ILE A 16 5.29 3.56 13.57
N GLY A 17 6.48 2.96 13.59
CA GLY A 17 6.85 1.79 12.78
C GLY A 17 8.23 1.96 12.13
N SER A 18 8.96 0.86 11.94
CA SER A 18 10.26 0.85 11.27
C SER A 18 10.34 -0.35 10.32
N PRO A 19 10.44 -0.14 8.99
CA PRO A 19 10.42 1.15 8.31
C PRO A 19 9.09 1.91 8.44
N GLN A 20 9.09 3.20 8.08
CA GLN A 20 7.89 4.05 8.15
C GLN A 20 6.81 3.58 7.15
N MET A 21 5.55 3.92 7.43
CA MET A 21 4.46 3.65 6.48
C MET A 21 4.69 4.39 5.16
N ASN A 22 4.45 3.70 4.04
CA ASN A 22 4.47 4.32 2.71
C ASN A 22 3.19 5.14 2.52
N PHE A 23 3.32 6.34 1.93
CA PHE A 23 2.19 7.18 1.55
C PHE A 23 2.28 7.60 0.10
N THR A 24 1.15 7.63 -0.59
CA THR A 24 1.02 8.23 -1.92
C THR A 24 -0.31 8.96 -2.04
N ASP A 25 -0.32 10.06 -2.78
CA ASP A 25 -1.56 10.67 -3.23
C ASP A 25 -2.29 9.71 -4.16
N ALA A 26 -3.59 9.60 -3.97
CA ALA A 26 -4.45 8.68 -4.68
C ALA A 26 -5.85 9.25 -4.87
N LYS A 27 -6.66 8.57 -5.68
CA LYS A 27 -8.07 8.91 -5.92
C LYS A 27 -8.94 7.68 -5.75
N ILE A 28 -10.10 7.87 -5.11
CA ILE A 28 -11.12 6.83 -5.01
C ILE A 28 -11.98 6.84 -6.28
N VAL A 29 -12.07 5.70 -6.95
CA VAL A 29 -12.85 5.50 -8.17
C VAL A 29 -13.84 4.38 -7.96
N LYS A 30 -15.08 4.57 -8.42
CA LYS A 30 -16.11 3.54 -8.45
C LYS A 30 -16.27 2.98 -9.84
N GLU A 31 -16.22 1.66 -9.96
CA GLU A 31 -16.56 0.95 -11.19
C GLU A 31 -17.61 -0.12 -10.86
N GLY A 32 -18.85 0.10 -11.30
CA GLY A 32 -20.00 -0.74 -10.91
C GLY A 32 -20.24 -0.71 -9.40
N ASN A 33 -20.13 -1.87 -8.77
CA ASN A 33 -20.31 -2.03 -7.32
C ASN A 33 -18.99 -2.05 -6.53
N ASN A 34 -17.85 -1.89 -7.22
CA ASN A 34 -16.53 -1.99 -6.60
C ASN A 34 -15.89 -0.61 -6.50
N LEU A 35 -15.20 -0.37 -5.39
CA LEU A 35 -14.31 0.77 -5.22
C LEU A 35 -12.86 0.39 -5.47
N PHE A 36 -12.11 1.32 -6.03
CA PHE A 36 -10.70 1.21 -6.33
C PHE A 36 -9.97 2.43 -5.79
N VAL A 37 -8.75 2.20 -5.32
CA VAL A 37 -7.78 3.28 -5.11
C VAL A 37 -6.88 3.34 -6.35
N THR A 38 -6.71 4.54 -6.88
CA THR A 38 -5.92 4.79 -8.10
C THR A 38 -4.83 5.80 -7.81
N PHE A 39 -3.61 5.52 -8.25
CA PHE A 39 -2.48 6.44 -8.18
C PHE A 39 -1.58 6.21 -9.39
N GLY A 40 -1.36 7.27 -10.17
CA GLY A 40 -0.69 7.14 -11.47
C GLY A 40 -1.40 6.14 -12.38
N LYS A 41 -0.67 5.12 -12.84
CA LYS A 41 -1.19 4.00 -13.65
C LYS A 41 -1.73 2.83 -12.83
N GLU A 42 -1.48 2.82 -11.53
CA GLU A 42 -1.85 1.71 -10.65
C GLU A 42 -3.31 1.84 -10.20
N LYS A 43 -3.99 0.69 -10.13
CA LYS A 43 -5.37 0.58 -9.68
C LYS A 43 -5.52 -0.66 -8.80
N LEU A 44 -5.80 -0.45 -7.52
CA LEU A 44 -5.95 -1.54 -6.55
C LEU A 44 -7.41 -1.60 -6.06
N PRO A 45 -8.02 -2.80 -5.99
CA PRO A 45 -9.37 -2.97 -5.47
C PRO A 45 -9.41 -2.70 -3.97
N ILE A 46 -10.46 -2.03 -3.52
CA ILE A 46 -10.73 -1.83 -2.10
C ILE A 46 -11.60 -2.98 -1.60
N PRO A 47 -11.19 -3.70 -0.53
CA PRO A 47 -12.01 -4.74 0.10
C PRO A 47 -13.41 -4.24 0.48
N ALA A 48 -14.43 -5.09 0.33
CA ALA A 48 -15.83 -4.70 0.46
C ALA A 48 -16.18 -4.13 1.85
N ASP A 49 -15.53 -4.61 2.91
CA ASP A 49 -15.67 -4.13 4.28
C ASP A 49 -15.19 -2.68 4.45
N LYS A 50 -14.11 -2.30 3.75
CA LYS A 50 -13.59 -0.93 3.72
C LYS A 50 -14.34 -0.04 2.73
N ALA A 51 -14.78 -0.61 1.60
CA ALA A 51 -15.47 0.13 0.55
C ALA A 51 -16.73 0.80 1.09
N LYS A 52 -17.55 0.08 1.86
CA LYS A 52 -18.78 0.64 2.44
C LYS A 52 -18.54 1.88 3.31
N VAL A 53 -17.50 1.85 4.15
CA VAL A 53 -17.14 2.99 5.02
C VAL A 53 -16.74 4.22 4.20
N ILE A 54 -16.02 4.00 3.09
CA ILE A 54 -15.58 5.06 2.18
C ILE A 54 -16.76 5.65 1.39
N GLU A 55 -17.68 4.81 0.93
CA GLU A 55 -18.92 5.22 0.25
C GLU A 55 -19.84 6.01 1.19
N ASP A 56 -20.11 5.49 2.40
CA ASP A 56 -20.96 6.14 3.40
C ASP A 56 -20.42 7.52 3.81
N ALA A 57 -19.09 7.68 3.80
CA ALA A 57 -18.43 8.96 4.06
C ALA A 57 -18.31 9.87 2.80
N GLY A 58 -18.80 9.42 1.64
CA GLY A 58 -18.86 10.21 0.41
C GLY A 58 -17.50 10.54 -0.17
N TYR A 59 -16.55 9.60 -0.16
CA TYR A 59 -15.21 9.78 -0.72
C TYR A 59 -15.08 9.38 -2.19
N GLU A 60 -16.15 8.88 -2.81
CA GLU A 60 -16.16 8.58 -4.24
C GLU A 60 -15.73 9.80 -5.07
N GLY A 61 -14.74 9.61 -5.95
CA GLY A 61 -14.20 10.65 -6.82
C GLY A 61 -13.24 11.64 -6.13
N LYS A 62 -13.00 11.53 -4.83
CA LYS A 62 -12.12 12.44 -4.08
C LYS A 62 -10.66 11.99 -4.11
N GLU A 63 -9.78 12.97 -4.00
CA GLU A 63 -8.36 12.76 -3.68
C GLU A 63 -8.22 12.38 -2.20
N VAL A 64 -7.35 11.41 -1.94
CA VAL A 64 -7.05 10.86 -0.63
C VAL A 64 -5.57 10.51 -0.56
N VAL A 65 -5.06 10.27 0.65
CA VAL A 65 -3.73 9.68 0.84
C VAL A 65 -3.89 8.18 1.07
N PHE A 66 -3.28 7.36 0.23
CA PHE A 66 -3.18 5.92 0.43
C PHE A 66 -1.94 5.60 1.27
N GLY A 67 -2.16 4.83 2.35
CA GLY A 67 -1.09 4.39 3.25
C GLY A 67 -0.97 2.88 3.30
N ILE A 68 0.24 2.35 3.16
CA ILE A 68 0.52 0.91 3.32
C ILE A 68 1.81 0.69 4.12
N ARG A 69 1.77 -0.26 5.05
CA ARG A 69 2.94 -0.65 5.83
C ARG A 69 3.92 -1.44 4.95
N PRO A 70 5.25 -1.25 5.10
CA PRO A 70 6.25 -2.00 4.34
C PRO A 70 6.08 -3.52 4.43
N GLU A 71 5.70 -4.04 5.59
CA GLU A 71 5.49 -5.47 5.83
C GLU A 71 4.19 -6.05 5.28
N HIS A 72 3.30 -5.21 4.74
CA HIS A 72 2.07 -5.65 4.06
C HIS A 72 2.26 -5.75 2.53
N MET A 73 3.50 -5.59 2.06
CA MET A 73 3.89 -5.78 0.67
C MET A 73 4.68 -7.09 0.55
N ASN A 74 4.56 -7.77 -0.58
CA ASN A 74 5.17 -9.08 -0.77
C ASN A 74 5.70 -9.21 -2.22
N ASP A 75 6.84 -9.86 -2.40
CA ASP A 75 7.51 -10.10 -3.69
C ASP A 75 7.52 -11.59 -4.11
N ASP A 76 6.88 -12.47 -3.34
CA ASP A 76 6.73 -13.89 -3.69
C ASP A 76 5.81 -14.06 -4.90
N ALA A 77 6.29 -14.84 -5.87
CA ALA A 77 5.59 -15.05 -7.13
C ALA A 77 4.22 -15.72 -6.96
N LYS A 78 4.06 -16.65 -6.00
CA LYS A 78 2.79 -17.32 -5.76
C LYS A 78 1.80 -16.36 -5.10
N PHE A 79 2.25 -15.59 -4.11
CA PHE A 79 1.41 -14.57 -3.47
C PHE A 79 0.90 -13.55 -4.49
N MET A 80 1.77 -13.06 -5.39
CA MET A 80 1.36 -12.17 -6.47
C MET A 80 0.40 -12.86 -7.46
N GLU A 81 0.57 -14.15 -7.73
CA GLU A 81 -0.34 -14.91 -8.58
C GLU A 81 -1.74 -15.10 -7.95
N GLU A 82 -1.82 -15.25 -6.64
CA GLU A 82 -3.10 -15.32 -5.92
C GLU A 82 -3.79 -13.96 -5.82
N HIS A 83 -3.02 -12.86 -5.88
CA HIS A 83 -3.47 -11.48 -5.72
C HIS A 83 -3.23 -10.61 -6.95
N LYS A 84 -3.43 -11.12 -8.17
CA LYS A 84 -3.12 -10.43 -9.45
C LYS A 84 -3.69 -9.01 -9.55
N ASP A 85 -4.91 -8.81 -9.03
CA ASP A 85 -5.60 -7.53 -9.08
C ASP A 85 -5.06 -6.50 -8.05
N SER A 86 -4.20 -6.93 -7.12
CA SER A 86 -3.59 -6.12 -6.07
C SER A 86 -2.06 -6.06 -6.21
N THR A 87 -1.57 -6.01 -7.44
CA THR A 87 -0.14 -5.89 -7.76
C THR A 87 0.19 -4.50 -8.26
N ILE A 88 1.41 -4.03 -7.99
CA ILE A 88 1.95 -2.79 -8.57
C ILE A 88 3.25 -3.11 -9.31
N SER A 89 3.56 -2.34 -10.35
CA SER A 89 4.85 -2.43 -11.02
C SER A 89 5.76 -1.30 -10.58
N ALA A 90 6.92 -1.65 -10.04
CA ALA A 90 7.90 -0.66 -9.61
C ALA A 90 9.32 -1.13 -9.91
N LYS A 91 10.23 -0.17 -10.07
CA LYS A 91 11.65 -0.44 -10.24
C LYS A 91 12.34 -0.39 -8.88
N ILE A 92 12.97 -1.49 -8.48
CA ILE A 92 13.83 -1.52 -7.29
C ILE A 92 15.07 -0.66 -7.56
N GLU A 93 15.34 0.28 -6.66
CA GLU A 93 16.54 1.12 -6.68
C GLU A 93 17.61 0.61 -5.72
N VAL A 94 17.20 0.15 -4.53
CA VAL A 94 18.11 -0.38 -3.51
C VAL A 94 17.49 -1.60 -2.85
N MET A 95 18.32 -2.60 -2.62
CA MET A 95 17.99 -3.79 -1.83
C MET A 95 18.94 -3.85 -0.64
N GLU A 96 18.40 -3.88 0.57
CA GLU A 96 19.17 -3.93 1.81
C GLU A 96 18.83 -5.20 2.60
N HIS A 97 19.86 -5.99 2.93
CA HIS A 97 19.69 -7.23 3.68
C HIS A 97 19.82 -6.94 5.18
N MET A 98 18.73 -7.15 5.91
CA MET A 98 18.60 -6.87 7.34
C MET A 98 18.53 -8.16 8.15
N GLY A 99 19.38 -9.14 7.84
CA GLY A 99 19.39 -10.45 8.50
C GLY A 99 18.23 -11.33 8.02
N PRO A 100 17.17 -11.55 8.84
CA PRO A 100 16.02 -12.35 8.44
C PRO A 100 15.01 -11.61 7.55
N GLU A 101 15.26 -10.37 7.16
CA GLU A 101 14.36 -9.55 6.34
C GLU A 101 15.16 -8.84 5.24
N THR A 102 14.53 -8.58 4.10
CA THR A 102 15.09 -7.76 3.02
C THR A 102 14.22 -6.53 2.82
N PHE A 103 14.85 -5.34 2.80
CA PHE A 103 14.17 -4.09 2.48
C PHE A 103 14.39 -3.76 1.01
N LEU A 104 13.28 -3.59 0.29
CA LEU A 104 13.27 -3.20 -1.11
C LEU A 104 12.83 -1.74 -1.20
N TYR A 105 13.75 -0.86 -1.56
CA TYR A 105 13.45 0.54 -1.85
C TYR A 105 13.18 0.69 -3.34
N PHE A 106 12.05 1.30 -3.69
CA PHE A 106 11.61 1.43 -5.07
C PHE A 106 10.84 2.73 -5.29
N VAL A 107 10.71 3.08 -6.57
CA VAL A 107 9.88 4.19 -7.03
C VAL A 107 8.66 3.64 -7.74
N CYS A 108 7.48 4.02 -7.26
CA CYS A 108 6.19 3.72 -7.89
C CYS A 108 5.47 5.03 -8.22
N GLU A 109 5.21 5.27 -9.51
CA GLU A 109 4.52 6.48 -10.02
C GLU A 109 5.08 7.82 -9.47
N GLY A 110 6.41 7.88 -9.27
CA GLY A 110 7.12 9.06 -8.77
C GLY A 110 7.24 9.15 -7.24
N THR A 111 6.67 8.19 -6.50
CA THR A 111 6.72 8.13 -5.04
C THR A 111 7.76 7.11 -4.58
N ASN A 112 8.65 7.52 -3.67
CA ASN A 112 9.59 6.63 -3.00
C ASN A 112 8.86 5.77 -1.97
N MET A 113 9.03 4.46 -2.03
CA MET A 113 8.42 3.50 -1.12
C MET A 113 9.42 2.42 -0.71
N VAL A 114 9.10 1.72 0.37
CA VAL A 114 9.86 0.58 0.87
C VAL A 114 8.94 -0.60 1.15
N ALA A 115 9.33 -1.79 0.69
CA ALA A 115 8.71 -3.06 1.08
C ALA A 115 9.66 -3.82 2.00
N ARG A 116 9.11 -4.50 3.00
CA ARG A 116 9.84 -5.39 3.89
C ARG A 116 9.37 -6.81 3.63
N VAL A 117 10.24 -7.59 3.00
CA VAL A 117 9.91 -8.93 2.49
C VAL A 117 10.80 -10.00 3.13
N GLU A 118 10.40 -11.25 2.96
CA GLU A 118 11.25 -12.38 3.34
C GLU A 118 12.49 -12.45 2.43
N PRO A 119 13.65 -12.92 2.93
CA PRO A 119 14.83 -13.07 2.11
C PRO A 119 14.57 -14.12 1.03
N THR A 120 14.60 -13.70 -0.23
CA THR A 120 14.66 -14.63 -1.35
C THR A 120 16.03 -15.33 -1.31
N THR A 121 16.02 -16.66 -1.14
CA THR A 121 17.24 -17.49 -1.11
C THR A 121 17.88 -17.60 -2.48
#